data_AF-A0A6C0CX08-F1
#
_entry.id   AF-A0A6C0CX08-F1
#
_cell.length_a   1.000
_cell.length_b   1.000
_cell.length_c   1.000
_cell.angle_alpha   90.00
_cell.angle_beta   90.00
_cell.angle_gamma   90.00
#
_symmetry.space_group_name_H-M   'P 1'
#
loop_
_entity.id
_entity.type
_entity.pdbx_description
1 polymer ?
#
loop_
_entity_poly.entity_id
_entity_poly.type
_entity_poly.pdbx_seq_one_letter_code
_entity_poly.pdbx_strand_id
1 'polypeptide(L)'
;MITYSNDSVSIIFTDINFLETYKLYNDTHDFYNFLNSIEFNKDYYKIKLSTKYDHSNNNKMLQKSVEYLNKITKDNYIQITNSIYDLINESIVNEYCKYLIEKIIQHENYSNEYIFILKKLCDNYNNHNELNIYINNLYDLIIKKNINNNDYEKLCNHNKILDNLVGYYRMIIQINSLGIYNDINKITIDIIEQIKKSDDDNQYKYLQCLMSIIKTDINMINKIDNDLSSFLKTKKNKFLLMDIFDLKN
;
A
#
# COMPACT_ATOMS: atom_id res chain seq x y z
N MET A 1 -33.72 20.67 22.92
CA MET A 1 -34.03 20.04 21.62
C MET A 1 -35.08 20.91 20.98
N ILE A 2 -34.76 21.61 19.88
CA ILE A 2 -35.73 22.49 19.22
C ILE A 2 -36.68 21.57 18.44
N THR A 3 -37.91 21.44 18.94
CA THR A 3 -38.97 20.68 18.27
C THR A 3 -39.76 21.64 17.38
N TYR A 4 -39.60 21.48 16.07
CA TYR A 4 -40.42 22.18 15.09
C TYR A 4 -41.74 21.42 14.89
N SER A 5 -42.87 22.13 14.92
CA SER A 5 -44.14 21.54 14.48
C SER A 5 -44.16 21.44 12.95
N ASN A 6 -45.00 20.57 12.38
CA ASN A 6 -45.16 20.49 10.92
C ASN A 6 -45.55 21.85 10.30
N ASP A 7 -46.31 22.66 11.03
CA ASP A 7 -46.68 24.02 10.62
C ASP A 7 -45.48 24.99 10.64
N SER A 8 -44.54 24.78 11.58
CA SER A 8 -43.30 25.55 11.63
C SER A 8 -42.39 25.24 10.43
N VAL A 9 -42.40 23.97 9.99
CA VAL A 9 -41.61 23.50 8.86
C VAL A 9 -42.18 24.01 7.53
N SER A 10 -43.51 24.04 7.38
CA SER A 10 -44.17 24.56 6.17
C SER A 10 -43.99 26.07 6.00
N ILE A 11 -43.90 26.83 7.11
CA ILE A 11 -43.56 28.26 7.07
C ILE A 11 -42.12 28.46 6.55
N ILE A 12 -41.15 27.65 6.99
CA ILE A 12 -39.76 27.73 6.52
C ILE A 12 -39.67 27.47 5.00
N PHE A 13 -40.40 26.46 4.49
CA PHE A 13 -40.38 26.12 3.06
C PHE A 13 -41.21 27.04 2.16
N THR A 14 -41.96 27.98 2.75
CA THR A 14 -42.69 29.03 2.03
C THR A 14 -42.08 30.43 2.23
N ASP A 15 -41.08 30.54 3.10
CA ASP A 15 -40.32 31.78 3.33
C ASP A 15 -39.47 32.11 2.09
N ILE A 16 -39.67 33.33 1.57
CA ILE A 16 -39.02 33.81 0.35
C ILE A 16 -37.51 33.97 0.53
N ASN A 17 -37.05 34.42 1.70
CA ASN A 17 -35.63 34.57 1.99
C ASN A 17 -34.96 33.19 2.10
N PHE A 18 -35.63 32.22 2.72
CA PHE A 18 -35.16 30.83 2.75
C PHE A 18 -35.06 30.27 1.34
N LEU A 19 -36.07 30.46 0.48
CA LEU A 19 -36.07 29.95 -0.90
C LEU A 19 -35.02 30.61 -1.79
N GLU A 20 -34.78 31.92 -1.64
CA GLU A 20 -33.72 32.62 -2.38
C GLU A 20 -32.33 32.20 -1.91
N THR A 21 -32.13 32.08 -0.59
CA THR A 21 -30.88 31.56 -0.01
C THR A 21 -30.66 30.10 -0.42
N TYR A 22 -31.70 29.28 -0.40
CA TYR A 22 -31.67 27.89 -0.86
C TYR A 22 -31.34 27.80 -2.35
N LYS A 23 -31.89 28.67 -3.20
CA LYS A 23 -31.52 28.75 -4.63
C LYS A 23 -30.06 29.09 -4.85
N LEU A 24 -29.47 29.96 -4.02
CA LEU A 24 -28.04 30.26 -4.02
C LEU A 24 -27.18 29.05 -3.57
N TYR A 25 -27.67 28.23 -2.63
CA TYR A 25 -27.00 27.01 -2.18
C TYR A 25 -27.22 25.80 -3.12
N ASN A 26 -28.30 25.80 -3.90
CA ASN A 26 -28.63 24.72 -4.84
C ASN A 26 -27.85 24.83 -6.16
N ASP A 27 -26.81 25.65 -6.20
CA ASP A 27 -25.72 25.56 -7.18
C ASP A 27 -24.89 24.30 -6.85
N THR A 28 -25.52 23.15 -7.09
CA THR A 28 -25.12 21.79 -6.67
C THR A 28 -23.75 21.35 -7.19
N HIS A 29 -23.10 22.16 -8.01
CA HIS A 29 -21.80 21.83 -8.61
C HIS A 29 -20.74 21.56 -7.54
N ASP A 30 -20.68 22.36 -6.48
CA ASP A 30 -19.68 22.20 -5.42
C ASP A 30 -19.96 20.97 -4.54
N PHE A 31 -21.24 20.65 -4.30
CA PHE A 31 -21.63 19.46 -3.54
C PHE A 31 -21.41 18.18 -4.34
N TYR A 32 -21.71 18.17 -5.63
CA TYR A 32 -21.38 17.05 -6.51
C TYR A 32 -19.87 16.87 -6.64
N ASN A 33 -19.11 17.95 -6.79
CA ASN A 33 -17.65 17.88 -6.82
C ASN A 33 -17.08 17.34 -5.50
N PHE A 34 -17.66 17.74 -4.37
CA PHE A 34 -17.29 17.20 -3.05
C PHE A 34 -17.63 15.71 -2.92
N LEU A 35 -18.85 15.28 -3.26
CA LEU A 35 -19.25 13.87 -3.22
C LEU A 35 -18.41 13.01 -4.16
N ASN A 36 -18.16 13.49 -5.38
CA ASN A 36 -17.27 12.85 -6.34
C ASN A 36 -15.86 12.77 -5.76
N SER A 37 -15.34 13.81 -5.12
CA SER A 37 -14.02 13.77 -4.47
C SER A 37 -13.94 12.70 -3.38
N ILE A 38 -15.02 12.50 -2.61
CA ILE A 38 -15.11 11.43 -1.60
C ILE A 38 -15.13 10.05 -2.26
N GLU A 39 -15.89 9.90 -3.34
CA GLU A 39 -15.98 8.65 -4.10
C GLU A 39 -14.64 8.29 -4.76
N PHE A 40 -13.98 9.25 -5.42
CA PHE A 40 -12.64 9.10 -5.99
C PHE A 40 -11.59 8.73 -4.92
N ASN A 41 -11.67 9.32 -3.73
CA ASN A 41 -10.75 9.00 -2.64
C ASN A 41 -10.93 7.58 -2.09
N LYS A 42 -12.12 6.95 -2.22
CA LYS A 42 -12.31 5.53 -1.86
C LYS A 42 -11.51 4.58 -2.76
N ASP A 43 -11.21 4.98 -3.98
CA ASP A 43 -10.45 4.17 -4.94
C ASP A 43 -8.92 4.37 -4.87
N TYR A 44 -8.48 5.38 -4.10
CA TYR A 44 -7.06 5.68 -3.86
C TYR A 44 -6.30 4.47 -3.31
N TYR A 45 -6.89 3.69 -2.40
CA TYR A 45 -6.22 2.55 -1.75
C TYR A 45 -6.40 1.19 -2.44
N LYS A 46 -7.30 1.07 -3.43
CA LYS A 46 -7.58 -0.24 -4.03
C LYS A 46 -6.69 -0.48 -5.25
N ILE A 47 -5.56 -1.16 -5.05
CA ILE A 47 -5.04 -1.99 -6.14
C ILE A 47 -6.09 -3.09 -6.33
N LYS A 48 -6.93 -2.99 -7.38
CA LYS A 48 -7.72 -4.13 -7.86
C LYS A 48 -6.88 -4.86 -8.91
N LEU A 49 -5.93 -5.67 -8.46
CA LEU A 49 -5.37 -6.71 -9.32
C LEU A 49 -6.41 -7.84 -9.38
N SER A 50 -6.55 -8.44 -10.56
CA SER A 50 -7.78 -9.07 -11.05
C SER A 50 -8.44 -10.06 -10.10
N THR A 51 -9.70 -9.81 -9.73
CA THR A 51 -10.54 -10.78 -9.02
C THR A 51 -11.75 -11.16 -9.89
N LYS A 52 -11.51 -11.91 -10.98
CA LYS A 52 -12.56 -12.73 -11.58
C LYS A 52 -12.44 -14.12 -10.96
N TYR A 53 -13.17 -14.35 -9.88
CA TYR A 53 -13.18 -15.60 -9.14
C TYR A 53 -14.41 -16.43 -9.55
N ASP A 54 -14.22 -17.57 -10.20
CA ASP A 54 -15.26 -18.54 -10.55
C ASP A 54 -15.83 -19.26 -9.30
N HIS A 55 -17.07 -19.74 -9.30
CA HIS A 55 -17.70 -20.36 -8.10
C HIS A 55 -17.20 -21.79 -7.74
N SER A 56 -15.89 -22.06 -7.82
CA SER A 56 -15.28 -23.32 -7.41
C SER A 56 -15.13 -23.45 -5.88
N ASN A 57 -15.00 -24.69 -5.39
CA ASN A 57 -14.83 -24.96 -3.95
C ASN A 57 -13.55 -24.30 -3.38
N ASN A 58 -12.51 -24.20 -4.22
CA ASN A 58 -11.27 -23.48 -3.93
C ASN A 58 -11.51 -22.01 -3.59
N ASN A 59 -12.47 -21.36 -4.27
CA ASN A 59 -12.80 -19.97 -3.98
C ASN A 59 -13.53 -19.77 -2.64
N LYS A 60 -14.27 -20.77 -2.15
CA LYS A 60 -14.84 -20.71 -0.78
C LYS A 60 -13.75 -20.83 0.29
N MET A 61 -12.77 -21.70 0.09
CA MET A 61 -11.63 -21.85 1.00
C MET A 61 -10.80 -20.56 1.04
N LEU A 62 -10.51 -19.98 -0.13
CA LEU A 62 -9.79 -18.71 -0.26
C LEU A 62 -10.58 -17.55 0.40
N GLN A 63 -11.89 -17.45 0.17
CA GLN A 63 -12.71 -16.43 0.82
C GLN A 63 -12.68 -16.55 2.35
N LYS A 64 -12.80 -17.77 2.88
CA LYS A 64 -12.78 -18.00 4.32
C LYS A 64 -11.39 -17.73 4.94
N SER A 65 -10.30 -18.05 4.25
CA SER A 65 -8.95 -17.70 4.73
C SER A 65 -8.71 -16.18 4.71
N VAL A 66 -9.30 -15.46 3.77
CA VAL A 66 -9.31 -13.98 3.75
C VAL A 66 -10.11 -13.41 4.91
N GLU A 67 -11.28 -13.98 5.24
CA GLU A 67 -12.07 -13.57 6.40
C GLU A 67 -11.31 -13.74 7.72
N TYR A 68 -10.54 -14.81 7.86
CA TYR A 68 -9.66 -14.99 9.01
C TYR A 68 -8.54 -13.96 9.04
N LEU A 69 -7.89 -13.71 7.89
CA LEU A 69 -6.82 -12.71 7.80
C LEU A 69 -7.29 -11.32 8.25
N ASN A 70 -8.49 -10.91 7.85
CA ASN A 70 -9.05 -9.61 8.23
C ASN A 70 -9.32 -9.45 9.75
N LYS A 71 -9.29 -10.55 10.51
CA LYS A 71 -9.48 -10.56 11.97
C LYS A 71 -8.15 -10.61 12.73
N ILE A 72 -7.02 -10.53 12.02
CA ILE A 72 -5.70 -10.65 12.63
C ILE A 72 -5.39 -9.46 13.53
N THR A 73 -4.77 -9.78 14.65
CA THR A 73 -4.21 -8.84 15.61
C THR A 73 -2.92 -9.43 16.17
N LYS A 74 -2.14 -8.59 16.85
CA LYS A 74 -0.93 -9.01 17.57
C LYS A 74 -1.17 -10.10 18.60
N ASP A 75 -2.38 -10.18 19.16
CA ASP A 75 -2.71 -11.12 20.23
C ASP A 75 -3.19 -12.47 19.72
N ASN A 76 -3.75 -12.53 18.49
CA ASN A 76 -4.41 -13.73 17.97
C ASN A 76 -3.75 -14.32 16.70
N TYR A 77 -2.65 -13.72 16.21
CA TYR A 77 -2.06 -14.10 14.92
C TYR A 77 -1.67 -15.57 14.83
N ILE A 78 -1.21 -16.20 15.93
CA ILE A 78 -0.86 -17.64 15.94
C ILE A 78 -2.11 -18.50 15.69
N GLN A 79 -3.21 -18.21 16.38
CA GLN A 79 -4.46 -18.95 16.22
C GLN A 79 -5.02 -18.78 14.81
N ILE A 80 -5.04 -17.55 14.30
CA ILE A 80 -5.51 -17.24 12.94
C ILE A 80 -4.64 -17.91 11.89
N THR A 81 -3.32 -17.92 12.09
CA THR A 81 -2.38 -18.62 11.20
C THR A 81 -2.73 -20.10 11.09
N ASN A 82 -3.04 -20.77 12.20
CA ASN A 82 -3.44 -22.18 12.19
C ASN A 82 -4.78 -22.38 11.48
N SER A 83 -5.78 -21.51 11.75
CA SER A 83 -7.08 -21.57 11.07
C SER A 83 -6.99 -21.35 9.56
N ILE A 84 -6.06 -20.51 9.10
CA ILE A 84 -5.75 -20.32 7.69
C ILE A 84 -5.08 -21.58 7.14
N TYR A 85 -4.09 -22.13 7.86
CA TYR A 85 -3.35 -23.31 7.43
C TYR A 85 -4.25 -24.53 7.21
N ASP A 86 -5.27 -24.72 8.06
CA ASP A 86 -6.25 -25.81 7.91
C ASP A 86 -7.14 -25.68 6.66
N LEU A 87 -7.20 -24.49 6.06
CA LEU A 87 -8.00 -24.22 4.85
C LEU A 87 -7.18 -24.20 3.57
N ILE A 88 -5.89 -23.88 3.65
CA ILE A 88 -5.00 -23.76 2.49
C ILE A 88 -4.52 -25.14 2.05
N ASN A 89 -4.47 -25.36 0.74
CA ASN A 89 -3.93 -26.57 0.13
C ASN A 89 -3.06 -26.19 -1.08
N GLU A 90 -2.38 -27.18 -1.68
CA GLU A 90 -1.48 -26.99 -2.83
C GLU A 90 -2.13 -26.24 -4.00
N SER A 91 -3.43 -26.40 -4.22
CA SER A 91 -4.12 -25.79 -5.36
C SER A 91 -4.42 -24.29 -5.18
N ILE A 92 -4.44 -23.78 -3.94
CA ILE A 92 -4.80 -22.38 -3.64
C ILE A 92 -3.69 -21.59 -2.95
N VAL A 93 -2.65 -22.25 -2.47
CA VAL A 93 -1.57 -21.61 -1.70
C VAL A 93 -0.87 -20.50 -2.49
N ASN A 94 -0.61 -20.69 -3.79
CA ASN A 94 0.08 -19.68 -4.59
C ASN A 94 -0.76 -18.43 -4.78
N GLU A 95 -2.07 -18.59 -4.94
CA GLU A 95 -3.01 -17.48 -5.02
C GLU A 95 -3.11 -16.73 -3.69
N TYR A 96 -3.16 -17.47 -2.58
CA TYR A 96 -3.20 -16.87 -1.25
C TYR A 96 -1.89 -16.16 -0.87
N CYS A 97 -0.73 -16.71 -1.25
CA CYS A 97 0.56 -16.04 -1.06
C CYS A 97 0.63 -14.71 -1.84
N LYS A 98 0.12 -14.68 -3.09
CA LYS A 98 0.01 -13.44 -3.86
C LYS A 98 -0.89 -12.42 -3.15
N TYR A 99 -2.04 -12.87 -2.64
CA TYR A 99 -2.93 -12.03 -1.85
C TYR A 99 -2.27 -11.47 -0.59
N LEU A 100 -1.52 -12.29 0.15
CA LEU A 100 -0.77 -11.85 1.34
C LEU A 100 0.27 -10.79 0.98
N ILE A 101 1.03 -10.98 -0.11
CA ILE A 101 1.99 -10.00 -0.62
C ILE A 101 1.33 -8.65 -0.87
N GLU A 102 0.20 -8.64 -1.58
CA GLU A 102 -0.55 -7.39 -1.82
C GLU A 102 -1.03 -6.75 -0.51
N LYS A 103 -1.43 -7.55 0.48
CA LYS A 103 -1.85 -7.06 1.80
C LYS A 103 -0.70 -6.49 2.61
N ILE A 104 0.49 -7.07 2.54
CA ILE A 104 1.69 -6.55 3.19
C ILE A 104 2.04 -5.17 2.63
N ILE A 105 1.96 -4.99 1.31
CA ILE A 105 2.20 -3.70 0.66
C ILE A 105 1.18 -2.64 1.10
N GLN A 106 -0.10 -3.01 1.22
CA GLN A 106 -1.19 -2.08 1.52
C GLN A 106 -1.32 -1.74 3.02
N HIS A 107 -0.90 -2.63 3.92
CA HIS A 107 -1.21 -2.53 5.35
C HIS A 107 0.02 -2.70 6.23
N GLU A 108 0.81 -1.64 6.35
CA GLU A 108 2.04 -1.60 7.17
C GLU A 108 1.81 -2.06 8.62
N ASN A 109 0.70 -1.67 9.25
CA ASN A 109 0.45 -1.96 10.67
C ASN A 109 0.36 -3.45 11.01
N TYR A 110 0.00 -4.28 10.03
CA TYR A 110 -0.16 -5.74 10.19
C TYR A 110 0.82 -6.52 9.32
N SER A 111 1.85 -5.85 8.76
CA SER A 111 2.78 -6.46 7.82
C SER A 111 3.51 -7.65 8.45
N ASN A 112 3.89 -7.54 9.72
CA ASN A 112 4.65 -8.57 10.42
C ASN A 112 3.83 -9.85 10.60
N GLU A 113 2.56 -9.73 10.96
CA GLU A 113 1.64 -10.84 11.13
C GLU A 113 1.35 -11.52 9.77
N TYR A 114 1.19 -10.74 8.70
CA TYR A 114 1.01 -11.28 7.36
C TYR A 114 2.27 -11.99 6.83
N ILE A 115 3.45 -11.43 7.09
CA ILE A 115 4.73 -12.04 6.73
C ILE A 115 4.96 -13.34 7.48
N PHE A 116 4.56 -13.42 8.75
CA PHE A 116 4.63 -14.66 9.53
C PHE A 116 3.82 -15.78 8.87
N ILE A 117 2.59 -15.49 8.44
CA ILE A 117 1.76 -16.44 7.70
C ILE A 117 2.42 -16.83 6.38
N LEU A 118 2.90 -15.85 5.62
CA LEU A 118 3.56 -16.06 4.33
C LEU A 118 4.76 -17.01 4.47
N LYS A 119 5.64 -16.78 5.46
CA LYS A 119 6.81 -17.62 5.72
C LYS A 119 6.40 -19.07 5.99
N LYS A 120 5.42 -19.28 6.87
CA LYS A 120 4.94 -20.62 7.22
C LYS A 120 4.36 -21.35 6.00
N LEU A 121 3.65 -20.65 5.12
CA LEU A 121 3.12 -21.23 3.88
C LEU A 121 4.24 -21.56 2.88
N CYS A 122 5.22 -20.67 2.70
CA CYS A 122 6.36 -20.92 1.82
C CYS A 122 7.18 -22.14 2.25
N ASP A 123 7.45 -22.28 3.54
CA ASP A 123 8.24 -23.39 4.08
C ASP A 123 7.52 -24.73 3.93
N ASN A 124 6.21 -24.76 4.15
CA ASN A 124 5.44 -25.99 4.12
C ASN A 124 5.10 -26.48 2.71
N TYR A 125 4.89 -25.58 1.75
CA TYR A 125 4.52 -25.91 0.37
C TYR A 125 5.66 -25.74 -0.64
N ASN A 126 6.85 -25.31 -0.19
CA ASN A 126 8.02 -25.05 -1.04
C ASN A 126 7.77 -24.06 -2.19
N ASN A 127 6.97 -23.02 -1.95
CA ASN A 127 6.49 -22.09 -2.97
C ASN A 127 7.42 -20.89 -3.26
N HIS A 128 8.67 -20.94 -2.79
CA HIS A 128 9.62 -19.82 -2.93
C HIS A 128 9.83 -19.41 -4.40
N ASN A 129 9.92 -20.35 -5.33
CA ASN A 129 10.18 -20.05 -6.73
C ASN A 129 9.04 -19.29 -7.41
N GLU A 130 7.80 -19.77 -7.25
CA GLU A 130 6.63 -19.09 -7.82
C GLU A 130 6.42 -17.70 -7.22
N LEU A 131 6.65 -17.58 -5.91
CA LEU A 131 6.55 -16.31 -5.22
C LEU A 131 7.60 -15.31 -5.74
N ASN A 132 8.84 -15.74 -5.94
CA ASN A 132 9.92 -14.90 -6.48
C ASN A 132 9.60 -14.41 -7.90
N ILE A 133 9.02 -15.26 -8.75
CA ILE A 133 8.55 -14.86 -10.09
C ILE A 133 7.49 -13.77 -9.97
N TYR A 134 6.51 -13.93 -9.08
CA TYR A 134 5.47 -12.94 -8.87
C TYR A 134 6.02 -11.61 -8.31
N ILE A 135 6.88 -11.65 -7.30
CA ILE A 135 7.53 -10.46 -6.70
C ILE A 135 8.32 -9.67 -7.74
N ASN A 136 9.04 -10.36 -8.62
CA ASN A 136 9.82 -9.73 -9.69
C ASN A 136 8.92 -9.01 -10.69
N ASN A 137 7.75 -9.56 -11.01
CA ASN A 137 6.77 -8.93 -11.90
C ASN A 137 5.94 -7.83 -11.22
N LEU A 138 5.88 -7.84 -9.89
CA LEU A 138 5.02 -6.94 -9.12
C LEU A 138 5.42 -5.48 -9.26
N TYR A 139 6.71 -5.21 -9.40
CA TYR A 139 7.22 -3.86 -9.66
C TYR A 139 6.62 -3.25 -10.93
N ASP A 140 6.67 -4.00 -12.03
CA ASP A 140 6.10 -3.57 -13.31
C ASP A 140 4.59 -3.40 -13.22
N LEU A 141 3.91 -4.26 -12.45
CA LEU A 141 2.48 -4.14 -12.19
C LEU A 141 2.12 -2.85 -11.43
N ILE A 142 2.95 -2.45 -10.47
CA ILE A 142 2.74 -1.22 -9.69
C ILE A 142 2.94 0.02 -10.57
N ILE A 143 3.96 0.03 -11.43
CA ILE A 143 4.31 1.19 -12.26
C ILE A 143 3.42 1.29 -13.51
N LYS A 144 2.72 0.22 -13.88
CA LYS A 144 1.86 0.19 -15.05
C LYS A 144 0.84 1.34 -15.00
N LYS A 145 1.06 2.35 -15.84
CA LYS A 145 0.25 3.57 -15.88
C LYS A 145 -1.13 3.26 -16.46
N ASN A 146 -2.17 3.65 -15.73
CA ASN A 146 -3.47 3.90 -16.33
C ASN A 146 -3.44 5.28 -17.00
N ILE A 147 -3.94 5.36 -18.23
CA ILE A 147 -4.09 6.63 -18.95
C ILE A 147 -5.25 7.37 -18.28
N ASN A 148 -4.93 8.41 -17.51
CA ASN A 148 -5.91 9.25 -16.84
C ASN A 148 -6.16 10.52 -17.64
N ASN A 149 -7.42 10.97 -17.66
CA ASN A 149 -7.86 12.05 -18.53
C ASN A 149 -7.78 13.44 -17.86
N ASN A 150 -7.76 13.52 -16.52
CA ASN A 150 -7.64 14.81 -15.80
C ASN A 150 -6.42 14.87 -14.86
N ASP A 151 -6.01 16.09 -14.48
CA ASP A 151 -4.78 16.33 -13.71
C ASP A 151 -4.86 15.88 -12.25
N TYR A 152 -6.05 15.93 -11.63
CA TYR A 152 -6.26 15.42 -10.27
C TYR A 152 -6.07 13.90 -10.21
N GLU A 153 -6.64 13.16 -11.15
CA GLU A 153 -6.47 11.72 -11.27
C GLU A 153 -5.01 11.35 -11.49
N LYS A 154 -4.25 12.14 -12.29
CA LYS A 154 -2.82 11.93 -12.47
C LYS A 154 -2.07 12.06 -11.14
N LEU A 155 -2.37 13.08 -10.34
CA LEU A 155 -1.77 13.27 -9.02
C LEU A 155 -2.12 12.13 -8.06
N CYS A 156 -3.40 11.74 -7.99
CA CYS A 156 -3.84 10.62 -7.18
C CYS A 156 -3.17 9.30 -7.58
N ASN A 157 -3.08 9.01 -8.88
CA ASN A 157 -2.39 7.81 -9.36
C ASN A 157 -0.89 7.87 -9.10
N HIS A 158 -0.25 9.03 -9.24
CA HIS A 158 1.16 9.20 -8.90
C HIS A 158 1.42 8.87 -7.44
N ASN A 159 0.63 9.44 -6.53
CA ASN A 159 0.78 9.18 -5.10
C ASN A 159 0.48 7.71 -4.74
N LYS A 160 -0.55 7.11 -5.38
CA LYS A 160 -0.86 5.69 -5.21
C LYS A 160 0.30 4.78 -5.66
N ILE A 161 0.89 5.05 -6.83
CA ILE A 161 2.06 4.30 -7.33
C ILE A 161 3.21 4.43 -6.33
N LEU A 162 3.48 5.64 -5.86
CA LEU A 162 4.54 5.91 -4.90
C LEU A 162 4.33 5.18 -3.57
N ASP A 163 3.14 5.26 -2.99
CA ASP A 163 2.81 4.59 -1.73
C ASP A 163 2.95 3.06 -1.88
N ASN A 164 2.52 2.51 -3.02
CA ASN A 164 2.69 1.09 -3.34
C ASN A 164 4.16 0.70 -3.57
N LEU A 165 4.98 1.55 -4.20
CA LEU A 165 6.42 1.31 -4.37
C LEU A 165 7.14 1.32 -3.02
N VAL A 166 6.78 2.24 -2.13
CA VAL A 166 7.33 2.29 -0.77
C VAL A 166 6.92 1.04 0.01
N GLY A 167 5.64 0.64 -0.07
CA GLY A 167 5.16 -0.61 0.52
C GLY A 167 5.87 -1.84 -0.05
N TYR A 168 6.10 -1.88 -1.36
CA TYR A 168 6.84 -2.94 -2.06
C TYR A 168 8.28 -3.04 -1.56
N TYR A 169 9.02 -1.94 -1.47
CA TYR A 169 10.38 -1.97 -0.97
C TYR A 169 10.44 -2.43 0.49
N ARG A 170 9.56 -1.91 1.35
CA ARG A 170 9.48 -2.33 2.77
C ARG A 170 9.19 -3.82 2.88
N MET A 171 8.21 -4.32 2.11
CA MET A 171 7.90 -5.74 2.04
C MET A 171 9.13 -6.56 1.66
N ILE A 172 9.82 -6.19 0.57
CA ILE A 172 11.01 -6.91 0.10
C ILE A 172 12.09 -6.98 1.17
N ILE A 173 12.36 -5.86 1.85
CA ILE A 173 13.36 -5.79 2.93
C ILE A 173 13.00 -6.78 4.04
N GLN A 174 11.73 -6.80 4.46
CA GLN A 174 11.27 -7.68 5.53
C GLN A 174 11.34 -9.15 5.12
N ILE A 175 10.85 -9.52 3.93
CA ILE A 175 10.87 -10.92 3.47
C ILE A 175 12.29 -11.41 3.13
N ASN A 176 13.20 -10.50 2.74
CA ASN A 176 14.62 -10.80 2.54
C ASN A 176 15.31 -11.15 3.85
N SER A 177 15.03 -10.42 4.93
CA SER A 177 15.56 -10.74 6.28
C SER A 177 15.14 -12.13 6.78
N LEU A 178 14.07 -12.69 6.22
CA LEU A 178 13.55 -14.04 6.54
C LEU A 178 13.97 -15.12 5.52
N GLY A 179 14.82 -14.77 4.56
CA GLY A 179 15.31 -15.68 3.51
C GLY A 179 14.25 -16.14 2.52
N ILE A 180 13.10 -15.43 2.42
CA ILE A 180 12.04 -15.78 1.46
C ILE A 180 12.43 -15.34 0.05
N TYR A 181 13.05 -14.16 -0.08
CA TYR A 181 13.51 -13.54 -1.33
C TYR A 181 14.95 -13.06 -1.17
N ASN A 182 15.83 -13.35 -2.12
CA ASN A 182 17.28 -13.09 -1.98
C ASN A 182 17.82 -12.20 -3.11
N ASP A 183 17.35 -10.96 -3.20
CA ASP A 183 17.94 -9.97 -4.13
C ASP A 183 17.90 -8.53 -3.56
N ILE A 184 18.41 -8.37 -2.33
CA ILE A 184 18.51 -7.05 -1.69
C ILE A 184 19.44 -6.10 -2.46
N ASN A 185 20.42 -6.64 -3.20
CA ASN A 185 21.36 -5.86 -4.00
C ASN A 185 20.63 -5.11 -5.13
N LYS A 186 19.85 -5.81 -5.94
CA LYS A 186 19.07 -5.19 -7.02
C LYS A 186 18.16 -4.10 -6.49
N ILE A 187 17.53 -4.36 -5.35
CA ILE A 187 16.55 -3.46 -4.73
C ILE A 187 17.21 -2.21 -4.17
N THR A 188 18.40 -2.36 -3.57
CA THR A 188 19.21 -1.23 -3.11
C THR A 188 19.57 -0.31 -4.29
N ILE A 189 20.02 -0.89 -5.41
CA ILE A 189 20.36 -0.13 -6.62
C ILE A 189 19.14 0.61 -7.17
N ASP A 190 18.00 -0.06 -7.28
CA ASP A 190 16.76 0.56 -7.78
C ASP A 190 16.32 1.72 -6.88
N ILE A 191 16.33 1.56 -5.56
CA ILE A 191 16.00 2.66 -4.61
C ILE A 191 16.93 3.85 -4.81
N ILE A 192 18.25 3.63 -4.98
CA ILE A 192 19.21 4.70 -5.26
C ILE A 192 18.87 5.42 -6.57
N GLU A 193 18.51 4.69 -7.61
CA GLU A 193 18.07 5.30 -8.87
C GLU A 193 16.78 6.11 -8.72
N GLN A 194 15.81 5.63 -7.94
CA GLN A 194 14.57 6.37 -7.69
C GLN A 194 14.84 7.67 -6.93
N ILE A 195 15.76 7.69 -5.95
CA ILE A 195 16.17 8.91 -5.25
C ILE A 195 16.72 9.95 -6.26
N LYS A 196 17.57 9.52 -7.18
CA LYS A 196 18.19 10.41 -8.18
C LYS A 196 17.16 11.04 -9.15
N LYS A 197 16.07 10.32 -9.45
CA LYS A 197 15.04 10.73 -10.43
C LYS A 197 13.85 11.48 -9.82
N SER A 198 13.76 11.51 -8.48
CA SER A 198 12.57 11.98 -7.76
C SER A 198 12.63 13.45 -7.33
N ASP A 199 11.45 14.02 -7.07
CA ASP A 199 11.31 15.27 -6.31
C ASP A 199 11.63 15.08 -4.82
N ASP A 200 11.64 16.17 -4.07
CA ASP A 200 12.12 16.19 -2.69
C ASP A 200 11.28 15.34 -1.71
N ASP A 201 9.95 15.37 -1.85
CA ASP A 201 9.05 14.60 -0.98
C ASP A 201 9.18 13.10 -1.25
N ASN A 202 9.31 12.71 -2.52
CA ASN A 202 9.46 11.32 -2.92
C ASN A 202 10.86 10.80 -2.56
N GLN A 203 11.90 11.64 -2.69
CA GLN A 203 13.27 11.35 -2.24
C GLN A 203 13.30 10.95 -0.76
N TYR A 204 12.58 11.67 0.10
CA TYR A 204 12.54 11.37 1.52
C TYR A 204 12.00 9.96 1.79
N LYS A 205 10.91 9.55 1.12
CA LYS A 205 10.32 8.22 1.27
C LYS A 205 11.29 7.11 0.83
N TYR A 206 12.00 7.30 -0.28
CA TYR A 206 13.00 6.32 -0.74
C TYR A 206 14.24 6.26 0.16
N LEU A 207 14.69 7.39 0.71
CA LEU A 207 15.76 7.42 1.70
C LEU A 207 15.38 6.65 2.98
N GLN A 208 14.12 6.72 3.43
CA GLN A 208 13.66 5.89 4.55
C GLN A 208 13.71 4.39 4.24
N CYS A 209 13.38 3.98 3.01
CA CYS A 209 13.54 2.59 2.57
C CYS A 209 15.03 2.19 2.57
N LEU A 210 15.90 3.04 2.04
CA LEU A 210 17.34 2.82 2.04
C LEU A 210 17.90 2.68 3.47
N MET A 211 17.50 3.56 4.40
CA MET A 211 17.87 3.45 5.81
C MET A 211 17.44 2.11 6.41
N SER A 212 16.26 1.61 6.04
CA SER A 212 15.76 0.31 6.52
C SER A 212 16.60 -0.85 5.98
N ILE A 213 17.06 -0.78 4.72
CA ILE A 213 18.03 -1.73 4.16
C ILE A 213 19.32 -1.71 4.97
N ILE A 214 19.92 -0.54 5.17
CA ILE A 214 21.22 -0.43 5.85
C ILE A 214 21.14 -0.91 7.30
N LYS A 215 20.03 -0.66 8.00
CA LYS A 215 19.78 -1.21 9.34
C LYS A 215 19.70 -2.74 9.38
N THR A 216 19.32 -3.36 8.27
CA THR A 216 19.15 -4.82 8.15
C THR A 216 20.43 -5.49 7.67
N ASP A 217 21.10 -4.90 6.67
CA ASP A 217 22.39 -5.33 6.14
C ASP A 217 23.30 -4.12 5.93
N ILE A 218 24.15 -3.87 6.93
CA ILE A 218 25.06 -2.73 6.95
C ILE A 218 26.03 -2.72 5.76
N ASN A 219 26.34 -3.88 5.16
CA ASN A 219 27.27 -3.96 4.04
C ASN A 219 26.74 -3.28 2.78
N MET A 220 25.41 -3.13 2.66
CA MET A 220 24.77 -2.43 1.56
C MET A 220 25.14 -0.94 1.49
N ILE A 221 25.70 -0.37 2.56
CA ILE A 221 26.18 1.02 2.57
C ILE A 221 27.24 1.27 1.49
N ASN A 222 28.04 0.24 1.16
CA ASN A 222 29.08 0.32 0.15
C ASN A 222 28.51 0.44 -1.28
N LYS A 223 27.19 0.26 -1.46
CA LYS A 223 26.49 0.47 -2.73
C LYS A 223 25.99 1.91 -2.89
N ILE A 224 26.00 2.72 -1.83
CA ILE A 224 25.56 4.10 -1.89
C ILE A 224 26.68 4.93 -2.54
N ASP A 225 26.38 5.51 -3.71
CA ASP A 225 27.31 6.41 -4.39
C ASP A 225 27.58 7.65 -3.51
N ASN A 226 28.85 8.04 -3.37
CA ASN A 226 29.25 9.26 -2.65
C ASN A 226 28.56 10.52 -3.21
N ASP A 227 28.23 10.51 -4.51
CA ASP A 227 27.59 11.62 -5.20
C ASP A 227 26.09 11.70 -4.94
N LEU A 228 25.47 10.74 -4.24
CA LEU A 228 24.02 10.74 -3.97
C LEU A 228 23.58 12.04 -3.27
N SER A 229 24.43 12.60 -2.41
CA SER A 229 24.19 13.86 -1.69
C SER A 229 23.96 15.06 -2.62
N SER A 230 24.52 15.05 -3.84
CA SER A 230 24.37 16.11 -4.84
C SER A 230 22.98 16.14 -5.47
N PHE A 231 22.27 15.00 -5.48
CA PHE A 231 20.91 14.88 -5.99
C PHE A 231 19.86 15.33 -4.96
N LEU A 232 20.24 15.48 -3.69
CA LEU A 232 19.33 15.85 -2.61
C LEU A 232 19.17 17.36 -2.54
N LYS A 233 17.92 17.82 -2.65
CA LYS A 233 17.60 19.25 -2.72
C LYS A 233 17.51 19.89 -1.34
N THR A 234 16.87 19.23 -0.38
CA THR A 234 16.66 19.80 0.96
C THR A 234 17.66 19.34 2.01
N LYS A 235 17.81 20.16 3.05
CA LYS A 235 18.57 19.83 4.26
C LYS A 235 18.01 18.58 4.93
N LYS A 236 16.68 18.41 4.97
CA LYS A 236 16.00 17.25 5.56
C LYS A 236 16.49 15.94 4.93
N ASN A 237 16.51 15.86 3.60
CA ASN A 237 16.99 14.68 2.89
C ASN A 237 18.49 14.46 3.09
N LYS A 238 19.30 15.54 3.08
CA LYS A 238 20.73 15.45 3.34
C LYS A 238 21.05 14.95 4.75
N PHE A 239 20.33 15.42 5.77
CA PHE A 239 20.47 14.91 7.13
C PHE A 239 20.13 13.42 7.22
N LEU A 240 19.04 12.98 6.58
CA LEU A 240 18.70 11.56 6.56
C LEU A 240 19.78 10.72 5.86
N LEU A 241 20.39 11.21 4.79
CA LEU A 241 21.53 10.53 4.16
C LEU A 241 22.76 10.48 5.09
N MET A 242 23.03 11.55 5.84
CA MET A 242 24.09 11.55 6.86
C MET A 242 23.80 10.52 7.96
N ASP A 243 22.57 10.48 8.49
CA ASP A 243 22.15 9.48 9.47
C ASP A 243 22.36 8.05 8.95
N ILE A 244 22.15 7.81 7.65
CA ILE A 244 22.44 6.51 7.01
C ILE A 244 23.94 6.22 7.04
N PHE A 245 24.79 7.18 6.66
CA PHE A 245 26.24 6.99 6.66
C PHE A 245 26.80 6.81 8.09
N ASP A 246 26.21 7.47 9.08
CA ASP A 246 26.60 7.36 10.48
C ASP A 246 26.34 5.97 11.07
N LEU A 247 25.45 5.17 10.49
CA LEU A 247 25.27 3.76 10.88
C LEU A 247 26.54 2.91 10.70
N LYS A 248 27.50 3.36 9.87
CA LYS A 248 28.78 2.69 9.64
C LYS A 248 29.79 2.88 10.77
N ASN A 249 29.63 3.96 11.54
CA ASN A 249 30.58 4.41 12.57
C ASN A 249 30.23 3.85 13.94
#